data_AF-A0A519ZNB5-F1
#
_entry.id   AF-A0A519ZNB5-F1
#
_cell.length_a   1.000
_cell.length_b   1.000
_cell.length_c   1.000
_cell.angle_alpha   90.00
_cell.angle_beta   90.00
_cell.angle_gamma   90.00
#
_symmetry.space_group_name_H-M   'P 1'
#
loop_
_entity.id
_entity.type
_entity.pdbx_description
1 polymer ?
#
loop_
_entity_poly.entity_id
_entity_poly.type
_entity_poly.pdbx_seq_one_letter_code
_entity_poly.pdbx_strand_id
1 'polypeptide(L)' 'TEFAKAIDFPTKQELIASKSKTLKDYVYGSFEACNKIYETTKPEAKLSYKYNFDYVDTLNKQLLAGGICLANVLNDTFK' A
#
# COMPACT_ATOMS: atom_id res chain seq x y z
N THR A 1 0.38 9.08 14.85
CA THR A 1 1.75 8.54 14.68
C THR A 1 2.23 8.84 13.27
N GLU A 2 3.51 8.64 12.96
CA GLU A 2 4.11 8.94 11.65
C GLU A 2 3.29 8.36 10.47
N PHE A 3 2.88 7.11 10.57
CA PHE A 3 2.08 6.42 9.56
C PHE A 3 0.60 6.82 9.51
N ALA A 4 0.05 7.39 10.59
CA ALA A 4 -1.35 7.84 10.59
C ALA A 4 -1.56 8.95 9.55
N LYS A 5 -0.57 9.85 9.38
CA LYS A 5 -0.62 10.92 8.37
C LYS A 5 -0.62 10.39 6.93
N ALA A 6 -0.04 9.21 6.69
CA ALA A 6 0.01 8.61 5.36
C ALA A 6 -1.34 8.00 4.93
N ILE A 7 -2.20 7.67 5.89
CA ILE A 7 -3.47 6.98 5.66
C ILE A 7 -4.65 7.97 5.62
N ASP A 8 -4.53 9.12 6.29
CA ASP A 8 -5.69 9.97 6.61
C ASP A 8 -6.15 10.94 5.51
N PHE A 9 -5.33 11.21 4.49
CA PHE A 9 -5.61 12.31 3.53
C PHE A 9 -5.54 11.93 2.04
N PRO A 10 -6.19 10.84 1.57
CA PRO A 10 -6.35 10.64 0.14
C PRO A 10 -7.19 11.77 -0.46
N THR A 11 -6.80 12.25 -1.64
CA THR A 11 -7.65 13.14 -2.42
C THR A 11 -8.95 12.42 -2.82
N LYS A 12 -10.02 13.18 -3.08
CA LYS A 12 -11.29 12.61 -3.54
C LYS A 12 -11.10 11.75 -4.80
N GLN A 13 -10.20 12.15 -5.70
CA GLN A 13 -9.91 11.42 -6.93
C GLN A 13 -9.23 10.07 -6.65
N GLU A 14 -8.24 10.03 -5.77
CA GLU A 14 -7.57 8.78 -5.36
C GLU A 14 -8.54 7.83 -4.66
N LEU A 15 -9.46 8.38 -3.87
CA LEU A 15 -10.48 7.62 -3.16
C LEU A 15 -11.52 7.03 -4.14
N ILE A 16 -11.96 7.79 -5.15
CA ILE A 16 -12.86 7.28 -6.20
C ILE A 16 -12.17 6.18 -7.02
N ALA A 17 -10.95 6.43 -7.50
CA ALA A 17 -10.19 5.47 -8.30
C ALA A 17 -9.83 4.19 -7.52
N SER A 18 -9.67 4.28 -6.20
CA SER A 18 -9.43 3.13 -5.35
C SER A 18 -10.72 2.37 -5.03
N LYS A 19 -11.86 3.06 -4.84
CA LYS A 19 -13.16 2.40 -4.62
C LYS A 19 -13.63 1.55 -5.79
N SER A 20 -13.21 1.83 -7.02
CA SER A 20 -13.54 1.01 -8.18
C SER A 20 -12.70 -0.28 -8.29
N LYS A 21 -11.70 -0.47 -7.42
CA LYS A 21 -10.83 -1.64 -7.46
C LYS A 21 -11.45 -2.84 -6.74
N THR A 22 -11.22 -4.02 -7.29
CA THR A 22 -11.57 -5.30 -6.69
C THR A 22 -10.50 -5.77 -5.72
N LEU A 23 -10.82 -6.72 -4.84
CA LEU A 23 -9.84 -7.36 -3.95
C LEU A 23 -8.63 -7.91 -4.73
N LYS A 24 -8.86 -8.47 -5.93
CA LYS A 24 -7.81 -8.99 -6.80
C LYS A 24 -6.81 -7.91 -7.20
N ASP A 25 -7.29 -6.71 -7.49
CA ASP A 25 -6.42 -5.58 -7.89
C ASP A 25 -5.51 -5.14 -6.74
N TYR A 26 -6.02 -5.17 -5.49
CA TYR A 26 -5.21 -4.87 -4.31
C TYR A 26 -4.12 -5.93 -4.08
N VAL A 27 -4.48 -7.21 -4.15
CA VAL A 27 -3.53 -8.32 -4.02
C VAL A 27 -2.45 -8.26 -5.09
N TYR A 28 -2.85 -8.00 -6.34
CA TYR A 28 -1.92 -7.84 -7.45
C TYR A 28 -0.96 -6.66 -7.24
N GLY A 29 -1.46 -5.50 -6.78
CA GLY A 29 -0.61 -4.35 -6.46
C GLY A 29 0.39 -4.62 -5.33
N SER A 30 0.02 -5.43 -4.33
CA SER A 30 0.98 -5.88 -3.30
C SER A 30 2.04 -6.83 -3.89
N PHE A 31 1.65 -7.73 -4.79
CA PHE A 31 2.59 -8.61 -5.50
C PHE A 31 3.62 -7.82 -6.32
N GLU A 32 3.18 -6.81 -7.08
CA GLU A 32 4.09 -5.93 -7.83
C GLU A 32 5.07 -5.17 -6.92
N ALA A 33 4.59 -4.65 -5.79
CA ALA A 33 5.44 -3.97 -4.81
C ALA A 33 6.51 -4.93 -4.23
N CYS A 34 6.10 -6.15 -3.87
CA CYS A 34 7.02 -7.20 -3.39
C CYS A 34 8.08 -7.56 -4.43
N ASN A 35 7.67 -7.77 -5.69
CA ASN A 35 8.62 -8.10 -6.76
C ASN A 35 9.69 -7.02 -6.92
N LYS A 36 9.29 -5.74 -6.91
CA LYS A 36 10.23 -4.63 -7.00
C LYS A 36 11.21 -4.60 -5.82
N ILE A 37 10.71 -4.82 -4.60
CA ILE A 37 11.55 -4.90 -3.39
C ILE A 37 12.56 -6.05 -3.54
N TYR A 38 12.12 -7.25 -3.92
CA TYR A 38 13.00 -8.40 -4.04
C TYR A 38 14.00 -8.30 -5.20
N GLU A 39 13.62 -7.69 -6.33
CA GLU A 39 14.53 -7.45 -7.45
C GLU A 39 15.71 -6.56 -7.05
N THR A 40 15.45 -5.57 -6.19
CA THR A 40 16.42 -4.56 -5.80
C THR A 40 17.14 -4.87 -4.47
N THR A 41 16.67 -5.89 -3.74
CA THR A 41 17.21 -6.29 -2.43
C THR A 41 17.95 -7.61 -2.55
N LYS A 42 19.27 -7.54 -2.69
CA LYS A 42 20.11 -8.74 -2.79
C LYS A 42 20.08 -9.58 -1.51
N PRO A 43 20.24 -10.92 -1.62
CA PRO A 43 20.52 -11.77 -0.47
C PRO A 43 21.69 -11.22 0.36
N GLU A 44 21.58 -11.30 1.68
CA GLU A 44 22.57 -10.81 2.66
C GLU A 44 22.86 -9.30 2.63
N ALA A 45 22.07 -8.51 1.90
CA ALA A 45 22.20 -7.06 1.93
C ALA A 45 22.02 -6.53 3.37
N LYS A 46 22.96 -5.71 3.84
CA LYS A 46 22.84 -5.00 5.11
C LYS A 46 21.84 -3.86 4.97
N LEU A 47 20.58 -4.15 5.28
CA LEU A 47 19.50 -3.18 5.24
C LEU A 47 19.65 -2.17 6.38
N SER A 48 19.54 -0.89 6.06
CA SER A 48 19.73 0.20 7.01
C SER A 48 18.82 1.39 6.65
N TYR A 49 19.22 2.62 7.02
CA TYR A 49 18.44 3.82 6.77
C TYR A 49 18.06 4.00 5.29
N LYS A 50 19.00 3.73 4.37
CA LYS A 50 18.75 3.87 2.93
C LYS A 50 17.60 3.00 2.45
N TYR A 51 17.52 1.75 2.94
CA TYR A 51 16.42 0.85 2.59
C TYR A 51 15.07 1.42 3.03
N ASN A 52 14.97 1.89 4.27
CA ASN A 52 13.76 2.53 4.76
C ASN A 52 13.40 3.76 3.93
N PHE A 53 14.39 4.63 3.64
CA PHE A 53 14.18 5.81 2.81
C PHE A 53 13.68 5.46 1.38
N ASP A 54 14.24 4.42 0.76
CA ASP A 54 13.89 4.00 -0.60
C ASP A 54 12.44 3.44 -0.67
N TYR A 55 11.92 2.85 0.41
CA TYR A 55 10.60 2.20 0.42
C TYR A 55 9.53 2.87 1.30
N VAL A 56 9.84 3.94 2.04
CA VAL A 56 8.85 4.60 2.93
C VAL A 56 7.63 5.10 2.16
N ASP A 57 7.82 5.62 0.93
CA ASP A 57 6.71 6.02 0.06
C ASP A 57 5.87 4.81 -0.39
N THR A 58 6.52 3.68 -0.71
CA THR A 58 5.82 2.44 -1.06
C THR A 58 5.00 1.91 0.12
N LEU A 59 5.59 1.91 1.32
CA LEU A 59 4.92 1.54 2.57
C LEU A 59 3.67 2.40 2.80
N ASN A 60 3.82 3.72 2.72
CA ASN A 60 2.73 4.67 2.92
C ASN A 60 1.58 4.44 1.92
N LYS A 61 1.90 4.23 0.65
CA LYS A 61 0.90 3.92 -0.40
C LYS A 61 0.17 2.60 -0.13
N GLN A 62 0.89 1.55 0.31
CA GLN A 62 0.28 0.26 0.63
C GLN A 62 -0.60 0.32 1.88
N LEU A 63 -0.21 1.09 2.90
CA LEU A 63 -1.04 1.32 4.08
C LEU A 63 -2.37 2.01 3.73
N LEU A 64 -2.32 3.06 2.90
CA LEU A 64 -3.51 3.73 2.39
C LEU A 64 -4.39 2.78 1.57
N ALA A 65 -3.79 2.05 0.62
CA ALA A 65 -4.51 1.09 -0.21
C ALA A 65 -5.18 -0.02 0.62
N GLY A 66 -4.49 -0.55 1.63
CA GLY A 66 -5.02 -1.55 2.55
C GLY A 66 -6.20 -1.03 3.38
N GLY A 67 -6.13 0.21 3.87
CA GLY A 67 -7.24 0.85 4.58
C GLY A 67 -8.49 0.99 3.72
N ILE A 68 -8.33 1.44 2.46
CA ILE A 68 -9.45 1.55 1.51
C ILE A 68 -10.01 0.16 1.15
N CYS A 69 -9.13 -0.82 0.90
CA CYS A 69 -9.52 -2.20 0.61
C CYS A 69 -10.37 -2.78 1.76
N LEU A 70 -9.91 -2.63 3.00
CA LEU A 70 -10.65 -3.09 4.18
C LEU A 70 -12.01 -2.40 4.28
N ALA A 71 -12.07 -1.08 4.12
CA ALA A 71 -13.33 -0.34 4.14
C ALA A 71 -14.31 -0.84 3.06
N ASN A 72 -13.83 -1.11 1.84
CA ASN A 72 -14.67 -1.65 0.77
C ASN A 72 -15.20 -3.04 1.11
N VAL A 73 -14.34 -3.96 1.57
CA VAL A 73 -14.75 -5.33 1.95
C VAL A 73 -15.79 -5.30 3.07
N LEU A 74 -15.60 -4.48 4.09
CA LEU A 74 -16.56 -4.32 5.18
C LEU A 74 -17.90 -3.77 4.68
N ASN A 75 -17.86 -2.71 3.85
CA ASN A 75 -19.07 -2.13 3.26
C ASN A 75 -19.82 -3.13 2.37
N ASP A 76 -19.12 -3.99 1.63
CA ASP A 76 -19.75 -5.01 0.80
C ASP A 76 -20.32 -6.17 1.63
N THR A 77 -19.72 -6.48 2.78
CA THR A 77 -20.16 -7.58 3.66
C THR A 77 -21.37 -7.20 4.51
N PHE A 78 -21.43 -5.95 4.99
CA PHE A 78 -22.46 -5.48 5.94
C PHE A 78 -23.50 -4.54 5.31
N LYS A 79 -23.68 -4.61 4.00
CA LYS A 79 -24.75 -3.90 3.26
C LYS A 79 -26.13 -4.42 3.64
#